data_AF-A0A923EW29-F1
#
_entry.id   AF-A0A923EW29-F1
#
_cell.length_a   1.000
_cell.length_b   1.000
_cell.length_c   1.000
_cell.angle_alpha   90.00
_cell.angle_beta   90.00
_cell.angle_gamma   90.00
#
_symmetry.space_group_name_H-M   'P 1'
#
loop_
_entity.id
_entity.type
_entity.pdbx_description
1 polymer ?
#
loop_
_entity_poly.entity_id
_entity_poly.type
_entity_poly.pdbx_seq_one_letter_code
_entity_poly.pdbx_strand_id
1 'polypeptide(L)'
;MVVRMTGTVQGALFGDPAVVETCDPGPAATQDPREVARIVTTAQDPGFLVIERTGRVLRADPARPGCAEAVSRHDGDTVAQLLDSGHLKLGGTHHVHHAGHEGPARSVLVPKLTRDMVTRWDHLRPIPAPRPAPDRAEPQRTTGLIGVDVVQPGKALVTLGATGHGGTVLRDGGRYRVEDDHGALVGHASSYRAAARLLARYHGFTPGPVEIEHEHRTYPRR
;
A
#
# COMPACT_ATOMS: atom_id res chain seq x y z
N MET A 1 15.75 20.82 21.30
CA MET A 1 15.13 19.97 20.26
C MET A 1 13.74 19.60 20.77
N VAL A 2 12.70 20.23 20.22
CA VAL A 2 11.33 20.08 20.73
C VAL A 2 10.66 18.96 19.91
N VAL A 3 10.50 17.79 20.52
CA VAL A 3 9.72 16.70 19.93
C VAL A 3 8.25 17.10 20.04
N ARG A 4 7.59 17.33 18.90
CA ARG A 4 6.14 17.55 18.84
C ARG A 4 5.46 16.21 19.13
N MET A 5 4.93 16.06 20.35
CA MET A 5 4.07 14.94 20.71
C MET A 5 2.64 15.23 20.23
N THR A 6 2.13 14.42 19.31
CA THR A 6 0.72 14.42 18.91
C THR A 6 0.10 13.11 19.38
N GLY A 7 -0.56 13.11 20.54
CA GLY A 7 -1.32 11.96 21.00
C GLY A 7 -2.63 11.84 20.22
N THR A 8 -2.90 10.66 19.65
CA THR A 8 -4.20 10.33 19.06
C THR A 8 -5.00 9.47 20.02
N VAL A 9 -6.25 9.86 20.28
CA VAL A 9 -7.19 9.05 21.07
C VAL A 9 -7.76 7.98 20.16
N GLN A 10 -7.37 6.73 20.37
CA GLN A 10 -7.93 5.60 19.62
C GLN A 10 -9.17 5.11 20.35
N GLY A 11 -10.33 5.10 19.67
CA GLY A 11 -11.52 4.46 20.18
C GLY A 11 -11.27 2.97 20.36
N ALA A 12 -11.38 2.46 21.58
CA ALA A 12 -11.22 1.03 21.85
C ALA A 12 -12.44 0.27 21.30
N LEU A 13 -12.20 -0.75 20.47
CA LEU A 13 -13.25 -1.63 19.94
C LEU A 13 -13.96 -2.41 21.06
N PHE A 14 -13.30 -2.57 22.21
CA PHE A 14 -13.84 -3.14 23.45
C PHE A 14 -13.19 -2.46 24.67
N GLY A 15 -13.83 -1.46 25.28
CA GLY A 15 -13.39 -0.83 26.54
C GLY A 15 -13.17 0.68 26.47
N ASP A 16 -12.49 1.23 27.48
CA ASP A 16 -12.23 2.66 27.59
C ASP A 16 -11.17 3.14 26.59
N PRO A 17 -11.35 4.33 25.98
CA PRO A 17 -10.40 4.86 25.02
C PRO A 17 -9.03 5.13 25.67
N ALA A 18 -7.98 4.57 25.08
CA ALA A 18 -6.61 4.78 25.52
C ALA A 18 -5.92 5.82 24.63
N VAL A 19 -5.15 6.71 25.26
CA VAL A 19 -4.21 7.58 24.55
C VAL A 19 -3.00 6.73 24.16
N VAL A 20 -2.86 6.46 22.88
CA VAL A 20 -1.70 5.72 22.36
C VAL A 20 -0.67 6.76 21.91
N GLU A 21 0.54 6.67 22.45
CA GLU A 21 1.68 7.44 21.96
C GLU A 21 2.04 6.94 20.56
N THR A 22 1.80 7.75 19.54
CA THR A 22 2.33 7.47 18.21
C THR A 22 3.82 7.84 18.23
N CYS A 23 4.66 6.88 18.59
CA CYS A 23 6.08 6.94 18.22
C CYS A 23 6.16 7.08 16.70
N ASP A 24 7.11 7.88 16.24
CA ASP A 24 7.41 8.11 14.82
C ASP A 24 7.28 6.77 14.07
N PRO A 25 6.36 6.67 13.08
CA PRO A 25 6.23 5.41 12.35
C PRO A 25 7.59 5.18 11.71
N GLY A 26 8.30 4.17 12.20
CA GLY A 26 9.51 3.69 11.54
C GLY A 26 9.24 3.40 10.06
N PRO A 27 10.29 3.19 9.25
CA PRO A 27 10.11 2.84 7.85
C PRO A 27 9.04 1.75 7.72
N ALA A 28 8.10 1.94 6.79
CA ALA A 28 6.92 1.11 6.66
C ALA A 28 7.34 -0.36 6.63
N ALA A 29 7.07 -1.07 7.73
CA ALA A 29 7.43 -2.47 7.85
C ALA A 29 6.54 -3.25 6.89
N THR A 30 7.15 -3.96 5.94
CA THR A 30 6.42 -4.83 5.03
C THR A 30 5.77 -5.94 5.85
N GLN A 31 4.43 -5.98 5.85
CA GLN A 31 3.62 -7.00 6.52
C GLN A 31 3.06 -8.05 5.54
N ASP A 32 3.37 -7.96 4.24
CA ASP A 32 2.91 -8.94 3.26
C ASP A 32 3.78 -10.22 3.29
N PRO A 33 3.25 -11.38 3.72
CA PRO A 33 4.00 -12.63 3.76
C PRO A 33 4.42 -13.10 2.35
N ARG A 34 3.69 -12.73 1.29
CA ARG A 34 4.07 -13.08 -0.10
C ARG A 34 5.29 -12.31 -0.55
N GLU A 35 5.38 -11.05 -0.14
CA GLU A 35 6.54 -10.22 -0.41
C GLU A 35 7.78 -10.73 0.35
N VAL A 36 7.62 -11.06 1.63
CA VAL A 36 8.69 -11.69 2.41
C VAL A 36 9.14 -13.00 1.77
N ALA A 37 8.21 -13.86 1.35
CA ALA A 37 8.52 -15.10 0.64
C ALA A 37 9.31 -14.85 -0.66
N ARG A 38 8.90 -13.85 -1.46
CA ARG A 38 9.60 -13.44 -2.69
C ARG A 38 11.04 -13.03 -2.42
N ILE A 39 11.26 -12.18 -1.41
CA ILE A 39 12.58 -11.70 -1.02
C ILE A 39 13.44 -12.86 -0.51
N VAL A 40 12.89 -13.73 0.34
CA VAL A 40 13.63 -14.89 0.86
C VAL A 40 14.02 -15.87 -0.25
N THR A 41 13.15 -16.12 -1.22
CA THR A 41 13.49 -16.96 -2.38
C THR A 41 14.58 -16.32 -3.24
N THR A 42 14.46 -15.02 -3.52
CA THR A 42 15.47 -14.27 -4.29
C THR A 42 16.82 -14.22 -3.56
N ALA A 43 16.80 -14.16 -2.23
CA ALA A 43 17.99 -14.20 -1.38
C ALA A 43 18.71 -15.56 -1.39
N GLN A 44 18.00 -16.65 -1.70
CA GLN A 44 18.60 -17.98 -1.84
C GLN A 44 19.25 -18.17 -3.21
N ASP A 45 18.56 -17.74 -4.26
CA ASP A 45 19.01 -17.86 -5.65
C ASP A 45 18.29 -16.80 -6.48
N PRO A 46 18.97 -15.80 -7.07
CA PRO A 46 20.42 -15.66 -7.27
C PRO A 46 21.23 -15.08 -6.09
N GLY A 47 20.57 -14.54 -5.06
CA GLY A 47 21.22 -13.98 -3.87
C GLY A 47 21.23 -12.45 -3.80
N PHE A 48 21.24 -11.91 -2.58
CA PHE A 48 21.43 -10.48 -2.31
C PHE A 48 22.80 -10.20 -1.72
N LEU A 49 23.28 -8.97 -1.94
CA LEU A 49 24.54 -8.44 -1.46
C LEU A 49 24.31 -7.07 -0.83
N VAL A 50 25.02 -6.76 0.24
CA VAL A 50 24.92 -5.45 0.93
C VAL A 50 26.27 -4.76 0.91
N ILE A 51 26.32 -3.53 0.40
CA ILE A 51 27.51 -2.67 0.49
C ILE A 51 27.56 -2.07 1.90
N GLU A 52 28.50 -2.50 2.73
CA GLU A 52 28.57 -2.07 4.15
C GLU A 52 28.63 -0.55 4.31
N ARG A 53 29.42 0.14 3.47
CA ARG A 53 29.61 1.59 3.58
C ARG A 53 28.34 2.41 3.32
N THR A 54 27.45 1.90 2.48
CA THR A 54 26.26 2.64 2.04
C THR A 54 24.95 1.99 2.47
N GLY A 55 24.99 0.80 3.07
CA GLY A 55 23.81 -0.01 3.37
C GLY A 55 22.98 -0.39 2.13
N ARG A 56 23.55 -0.26 0.93
CA ARG A 56 22.80 -0.49 -0.32
C ARG A 56 22.72 -1.97 -0.59
N VAL A 57 21.51 -2.44 -0.86
CA VAL A 57 21.23 -3.81 -1.27
C VAL A 57 21.35 -3.91 -2.79
N LEU A 58 22.12 -4.88 -3.25
CA LEU A 58 22.28 -5.25 -4.64
C LEU A 58 21.81 -6.70 -4.82
N ARG A 59 21.27 -7.02 -6.00
CA ARG A 59 20.95 -8.39 -6.39
C ARG A 59 22.09 -8.94 -7.22
N ALA A 60 22.55 -10.15 -6.90
CA ALA A 60 23.55 -10.83 -7.71
C ALA A 60 22.96 -11.18 -9.09
N ASP A 61 23.71 -10.94 -10.15
CA ASP A 61 23.31 -11.33 -11.51
C ASP A 61 23.64 -12.82 -11.74
N PRO A 62 22.65 -13.70 -11.96
CA PRO A 62 22.91 -15.12 -12.24
C PRO A 62 23.64 -15.34 -13.56
N ALA A 63 23.53 -14.42 -14.52
CA ALA A 63 24.18 -14.54 -15.83
C ALA A 63 25.66 -14.11 -15.81
N ARG A 64 26.06 -13.29 -14.83
CA ARG A 64 27.42 -12.74 -14.71
C ARG A 64 27.92 -12.80 -13.28
N PRO A 65 28.66 -13.86 -12.90
CA PRO A 65 29.25 -13.98 -11.57
C PRO A 65 30.12 -12.76 -11.25
N GLY A 66 29.88 -12.12 -10.10
CA GLY A 66 30.61 -10.92 -9.67
C GLY A 66 30.01 -9.59 -10.15
N CYS A 67 29.01 -9.61 -11.03
CA CYS A 67 28.19 -8.45 -11.32
C CYS A 67 26.96 -8.42 -10.41
N ALA A 68 26.56 -7.22 -9.99
CA ALA A 68 25.38 -7.04 -9.18
C ALA A 68 24.57 -5.82 -9.66
N GLU A 69 23.25 -5.92 -9.56
CA GLU A 69 22.31 -4.88 -9.99
C GLU A 69 21.67 -4.20 -8.79
N ALA A 70 21.32 -2.92 -8.95
CA ALA A 70 20.62 -2.18 -7.91
C ALA A 70 19.19 -2.72 -7.79
N VAL A 71 18.77 -3.01 -6.56
CA VAL A 71 17.39 -3.42 -6.29
C VAL A 71 16.53 -2.17 -6.10
N SER A 72 15.21 -2.32 -6.28
CA SER A 72 14.26 -1.26 -5.93
C SER A 72 14.45 -0.84 -4.47
N ARG A 73 14.18 0.44 -4.16
CA ARG A 73 14.27 0.94 -2.78
C ARG A 73 13.39 0.10 -1.84
N HIS A 74 12.19 -0.26 -2.29
CA HIS A 74 11.22 -1.05 -1.53
C HIS A 74 11.76 -2.43 -1.14
N ASP A 75 12.37 -3.15 -2.10
CA ASP A 75 12.99 -4.44 -1.81
C ASP A 75 14.22 -4.28 -0.89
N GLY A 76 15.00 -3.22 -1.09
CA GLY A 76 16.15 -2.89 -0.23
C GLY A 76 15.75 -2.63 1.22
N ASP A 77 14.70 -1.85 1.42
CA ASP A 77 14.13 -1.57 2.75
C ASP A 77 13.57 -2.85 3.40
N THR A 78 12.93 -3.73 2.61
CA THR A 78 12.45 -5.04 3.08
C THR A 78 13.60 -5.96 3.49
N VAL A 79 14.70 -5.99 2.72
CA VAL A 79 15.91 -6.77 3.07
C VAL A 79 16.54 -6.23 4.36
N ALA A 80 16.63 -4.90 4.51
CA ALA A 80 17.13 -4.28 5.73
C ALA A 80 16.27 -4.66 6.95
N GLN A 81 14.94 -4.56 6.83
CA GLN A 81 14.01 -4.97 7.88
C GLN A 81 14.20 -6.44 8.28
N LEU A 82 14.38 -7.34 7.30
CA LEU A 82 14.57 -8.77 7.57
C LEU A 82 15.95 -9.07 8.19
N LEU A 83 16.98 -8.25 7.90
CA LEU A 83 18.27 -8.32 8.58
C LEU A 83 18.14 -7.86 10.03
N ASP A 84 17.47 -6.73 10.26
CA ASP A 84 17.26 -6.16 11.59
C ASP A 84 16.42 -7.08 12.50
N SER A 85 15.42 -7.76 11.92
CA SER A 85 14.59 -8.73 12.65
C SER A 85 15.26 -10.12 12.81
N GLY A 86 16.46 -10.31 12.25
CA GLY A 86 17.20 -11.57 12.30
C GLY A 86 16.64 -12.70 11.41
N HIS A 87 15.72 -12.38 10.51
CA HIS A 87 15.23 -13.33 9.49
C HIS A 87 16.24 -13.54 8.36
N LEU A 88 17.16 -12.60 8.14
CA LEU A 88 18.31 -12.74 7.27
C LEU A 88 19.59 -12.53 8.07
N LYS A 89 20.73 -13.00 7.54
CA LYS A 89 22.04 -12.79 8.17
C LYS A 89 23.05 -12.30 7.15
N LEU A 90 23.95 -11.43 7.58
CA LEU A 90 25.11 -11.08 6.77
C LEU A 90 26.11 -12.24 6.78
N GLY A 91 26.47 -12.69 5.59
CA GLY A 91 27.49 -13.70 5.30
C GLY A 91 28.86 -13.09 5.06
N GLY A 92 29.62 -13.79 4.22
CA GLY A 92 30.98 -13.45 3.85
C GLY A 92 31.08 -12.24 2.92
N THR A 93 32.30 -11.69 2.82
CA THR A 93 32.60 -10.54 1.97
C THR A 93 32.99 -11.01 0.56
N HIS A 94 32.42 -10.36 -0.45
CA HIS A 94 32.66 -10.57 -1.87
C HIS A 94 33.01 -9.23 -2.52
N HIS A 95 33.89 -9.25 -3.52
CA HIS A 95 34.13 -8.08 -4.36
C HIS A 95 33.15 -8.11 -5.52
N VAL A 96 32.42 -7.02 -5.72
CA VAL A 96 31.40 -6.93 -6.76
C VAL A 96 31.56 -5.68 -7.61
N HIS A 97 31.20 -5.84 -8.89
CA HIS A 97 31.15 -4.77 -9.86
C HIS A 97 29.71 -4.32 -10.05
N HIS A 98 29.46 -3.03 -9.82
CA HIS A 98 28.16 -2.40 -10.00
C HIS A 98 28.34 -1.01 -10.63
N ALA A 99 27.67 -0.78 -11.77
CA ALA A 99 27.64 0.52 -12.46
C ALA A 99 29.02 1.18 -12.69
N GLY A 100 30.04 0.37 -13.04
CA GLY A 100 31.41 0.84 -13.28
C GLY A 100 32.24 1.08 -12.01
N HIS A 101 31.69 0.79 -10.83
CA HIS A 101 32.40 0.83 -9.56
C HIS A 101 32.59 -0.59 -9.03
N GLU A 102 33.78 -0.85 -8.45
CA GLU A 102 34.09 -2.09 -7.77
C GLU A 102 34.22 -1.83 -6.26
N GLY A 103 33.71 -2.75 -5.44
CA GLY A 103 33.88 -2.63 -3.99
C GLY A 103 33.47 -3.87 -3.22
N PRO A 104 33.81 -3.92 -1.91
CA PRO A 104 33.40 -5.01 -1.04
C PRO A 104 31.91 -4.92 -0.72
N ALA A 105 31.22 -6.05 -0.84
CA ALA A 105 29.85 -6.25 -0.42
C ALA A 105 29.74 -7.57 0.36
N ARG A 106 28.75 -7.68 1.25
CA ARG A 106 28.51 -8.90 2.04
C ARG A 106 27.33 -9.66 1.50
N SER A 107 27.47 -10.97 1.40
CA SER A 107 26.36 -11.83 1.02
C SER A 107 25.26 -11.81 2.06
N VAL A 108 24.03 -11.91 1.62
CA VAL A 108 22.87 -12.10 2.49
C VAL A 108 22.56 -13.59 2.51
N LEU A 109 22.56 -14.16 3.70
CA LEU A 109 22.26 -15.56 3.95
C LEU A 109 20.85 -15.71 4.49
N VAL A 110 20.20 -16.77 4.07
CA VAL A 110 18.88 -17.18 4.57
C VAL A 110 19.07 -18.31 5.59
N PRO A 111 18.85 -18.04 6.90
CA PRO A 111 18.85 -19.08 7.92
C PRO A 111 17.79 -20.16 7.65
N LYS A 112 18.07 -21.38 8.10
CA LYS A 112 17.14 -22.52 7.96
C LYS A 112 15.76 -22.21 8.54
N LEU A 113 15.69 -21.56 9.71
CA LEU A 113 14.43 -21.18 10.34
C LEU A 113 13.55 -20.30 9.44
N THR A 114 14.16 -19.36 8.73
CA THR A 114 13.47 -18.46 7.80
C THR A 114 12.99 -19.20 6.57
N ARG A 115 13.80 -20.14 6.05
CA ARG A 115 13.40 -21.02 4.95
C ARG A 115 12.20 -21.87 5.35
N ASP A 116 12.27 -22.54 6.50
CA ASP A 116 11.19 -23.39 7.02
C ASP A 116 9.91 -22.58 7.27
N MET A 117 10.03 -21.31 7.69
CA MET A 117 8.91 -20.38 7.82
C MET A 117 8.22 -20.13 6.46
N VAL A 118 8.98 -19.77 5.43
CA VAL A 118 8.43 -19.51 4.09
C VAL A 118 7.82 -20.78 3.50
N THR A 119 8.49 -21.93 3.61
CA THR A 119 7.95 -23.22 3.18
C THR A 119 6.64 -23.56 3.89
N ARG A 120 6.49 -23.24 5.17
CA ARG A 120 5.20 -23.41 5.88
C ARG A 120 4.12 -22.52 5.30
N TRP A 121 4.44 -21.28 4.92
CA TRP A 121 3.47 -20.37 4.29
C TRP A 121 3.03 -20.86 2.92
N ASP A 122 3.93 -21.41 2.12
CA ASP A 122 3.60 -22.01 0.82
C ASP A 122 2.63 -23.20 0.96
N HIS A 123 2.70 -23.92 2.08
CA HIS A 123 1.78 -25.01 2.41
C HIS A 123 0.45 -24.53 3.01
N LEU A 124 0.31 -23.25 3.36
CA LEU A 124 -0.99 -22.72 3.79
C LEU A 124 -1.93 -22.75 2.60
N ARG A 125 -3.15 -23.25 2.83
CA ARG A 125 -4.17 -23.18 1.78
C ARG A 125 -4.37 -21.70 1.44
N PRO A 126 -4.28 -21.32 0.16
CA PRO A 126 -4.63 -19.97 -0.23
C PRO A 126 -6.05 -19.72 0.28
N ILE A 127 -6.25 -18.59 0.95
CA ILE A 127 -7.59 -18.09 1.22
C ILE A 127 -8.30 -18.13 -0.14
N PRO A 128 -9.43 -18.83 -0.28
CA PRO A 128 -10.14 -18.92 -1.54
C PRO A 128 -10.25 -17.51 -2.07
N ALA A 129 -9.62 -17.26 -3.22
CA ALA A 129 -9.81 -15.99 -3.90
C ALA A 129 -11.33 -15.78 -3.98
N PRO A 130 -11.84 -14.58 -3.67
CA PRO A 130 -13.25 -14.28 -3.90
C PRO A 130 -13.57 -14.82 -5.28
N ARG A 131 -14.49 -15.78 -5.34
CA ARG A 131 -14.80 -16.53 -6.57
C ARG A 131 -14.89 -15.47 -7.68
N PRO A 132 -13.99 -15.50 -8.68
CA PRO A 132 -14.14 -14.57 -9.78
C PRO A 132 -15.55 -14.81 -10.29
N ALA A 133 -16.32 -13.74 -10.31
CA ALA A 133 -17.68 -13.81 -10.76
C ALA A 133 -17.69 -14.56 -12.10
N PRO A 134 -18.66 -15.46 -12.33
CA PRO A 134 -18.69 -16.19 -13.57
C PRO A 134 -18.59 -15.20 -14.74
N ASP A 135 -17.78 -15.54 -15.74
CA ASP A 135 -17.79 -15.01 -17.11
C ASP A 135 -19.15 -15.28 -17.78
N ARG A 136 -20.24 -14.90 -17.10
CA ARG A 136 -21.46 -14.47 -17.74
C ARG A 136 -21.17 -13.05 -18.17
N ALA A 137 -21.61 -12.65 -19.35
CA ALA A 137 -21.86 -11.25 -19.63
C ALA A 137 -22.60 -10.68 -18.40
N GLU A 138 -21.87 -9.97 -17.53
CA GLU A 138 -22.38 -9.70 -16.20
C GLU A 138 -23.62 -8.83 -16.40
N PRO A 139 -24.76 -9.14 -15.76
CA PRO A 139 -25.82 -8.15 -15.63
C PRO A 139 -25.14 -6.96 -14.96
N GLN A 140 -25.01 -5.85 -15.70
CA GLN A 140 -24.32 -4.64 -15.28
C GLN A 140 -24.60 -4.39 -13.80
N ARG A 141 -23.59 -4.60 -12.95
CA ARG A 141 -23.75 -4.41 -11.50
C ARG A 141 -23.96 -2.93 -11.30
N THR A 142 -25.21 -2.54 -11.07
CA THR A 142 -25.55 -1.15 -10.82
C THR A 142 -25.16 -0.82 -9.39
N THR A 143 -24.69 0.41 -9.15
CA THR A 143 -24.40 0.89 -7.79
C THR A 143 -25.63 0.95 -6.88
N GLY A 144 -26.83 0.80 -7.44
CA GLY A 144 -28.04 1.33 -6.83
C GLY A 144 -27.98 2.85 -6.71
N LEU A 145 -28.70 3.40 -5.74
CA LEU A 145 -28.69 4.83 -5.43
C LEU A 145 -27.30 5.26 -4.92
N ILE A 146 -26.72 6.28 -5.54
CA ILE A 146 -25.45 6.88 -5.11
C ILE A 146 -25.78 8.07 -4.22
N GLY A 147 -25.36 8.01 -2.95
CA GLY A 147 -25.47 9.12 -2.02
C GLY A 147 -24.26 10.03 -2.14
N VAL A 148 -24.49 11.33 -2.21
CA VAL A 148 -23.44 12.35 -2.12
C VAL A 148 -23.79 13.28 -0.97
N ASP A 149 -22.98 13.27 0.06
CA ASP A 149 -23.13 14.15 1.21
C ASP A 149 -22.17 15.34 1.10
N VAL A 150 -22.72 16.53 0.84
CA VAL A 150 -21.92 17.75 0.71
C VAL A 150 -21.62 18.30 2.10
N VAL A 151 -20.47 17.89 2.64
CA VAL A 151 -19.98 18.32 3.96
C VAL A 151 -19.74 19.83 4.04
N GLN A 152 -19.20 20.44 2.98
CA GLN A 152 -19.03 21.90 2.87
C GLN A 152 -18.86 22.29 1.39
N PRO A 153 -19.02 23.58 1.02
CA PRO A 153 -18.81 24.01 -0.35
C PRO A 153 -17.42 23.61 -0.86
N GLY A 154 -17.39 22.78 -1.91
CA GLY A 154 -16.17 22.24 -2.47
C GLY A 154 -15.67 20.94 -1.84
N LYS A 155 -16.36 20.34 -0.86
CA LYS A 155 -16.03 19.02 -0.32
C LYS A 155 -17.29 18.16 -0.15
N ALA A 156 -17.25 16.93 -0.64
CA ALA A 156 -18.34 15.98 -0.45
C ALA A 156 -17.81 14.56 -0.24
N LEU A 157 -18.60 13.75 0.46
CA LEU A 157 -18.42 12.30 0.58
C LEU A 157 -19.38 11.61 -0.39
N VAL A 158 -18.92 10.55 -1.03
CA VAL A 158 -19.73 9.76 -1.97
C VAL A 158 -19.82 8.34 -1.44
N THR A 159 -21.04 7.83 -1.35
CA THR A 159 -21.34 6.45 -0.94
C THR A 159 -22.03 5.73 -2.09
N LEU A 160 -21.41 4.67 -2.61
CA LEU A 160 -21.95 3.87 -3.72
C LEU A 160 -22.90 2.79 -3.18
N GLY A 161 -24.10 3.19 -2.74
CA GLY A 161 -25.16 2.28 -2.30
C GLY A 161 -24.71 1.19 -1.31
N ALA A 162 -25.22 -0.04 -1.48
CA ALA A 162 -24.88 -1.18 -0.63
C ALA A 162 -23.54 -1.86 -0.98
N THR A 163 -22.70 -1.23 -1.80
CA THR A 163 -21.44 -1.85 -2.28
C THR A 163 -20.30 -1.74 -1.27
N GLY A 164 -20.43 -0.86 -0.26
CA GLY A 164 -19.36 -0.57 0.69
C GLY A 164 -18.18 0.21 0.12
N HIS A 165 -18.28 0.66 -1.14
CA HIS A 165 -17.30 1.52 -1.80
C HIS A 165 -17.75 2.98 -1.76
N GLY A 166 -16.79 3.88 -1.63
CA GLY A 166 -17.01 5.31 -1.56
C GLY A 166 -15.77 6.10 -1.95
N GLY A 167 -15.81 7.38 -1.61
CA GLY A 167 -14.70 8.26 -1.91
C GLY A 167 -14.99 9.71 -1.54
N THR A 168 -13.97 10.54 -1.71
CA THR A 168 -14.03 11.96 -1.36
C THR A 168 -13.92 12.82 -2.63
N VAL A 169 -14.71 13.88 -2.67
CA VAL A 169 -14.72 14.86 -3.76
C VAL A 169 -14.27 16.19 -3.20
N LEU A 170 -13.20 16.76 -3.75
CA LEU A 170 -12.56 17.99 -3.29
C LEU A 170 -12.46 18.99 -4.44
N ARG A 171 -12.78 20.26 -4.21
CA ARG A 171 -12.67 21.30 -5.23
C ARG A 171 -11.21 21.73 -5.37
N ASP A 172 -10.71 21.64 -6.59
CA ASP A 172 -9.34 21.98 -6.97
C ASP A 172 -9.34 22.74 -8.29
N GLY A 173 -8.82 23.98 -8.29
CA GLY A 173 -8.66 24.79 -9.50
C GLY A 173 -9.94 25.01 -10.33
N GLY A 174 -11.11 25.02 -9.70
CA GLY A 174 -12.41 25.17 -10.40
C GLY A 174 -13.02 23.85 -10.91
N ARG A 175 -12.33 22.73 -10.75
CA ARG A 175 -12.84 21.36 -10.94
C ARG A 175 -12.94 20.64 -9.61
N TYR A 176 -13.46 19.42 -9.62
CA TYR A 176 -13.50 18.54 -8.47
C TYR A 176 -12.51 17.40 -8.67
N ARG A 177 -11.50 17.32 -7.82
CA ARG A 177 -10.64 16.16 -7.62
C ARG A 177 -11.44 15.06 -6.93
N VAL A 178 -11.38 13.84 -7.46
CA VAL A 178 -12.08 12.67 -6.94
C VAL A 178 -11.05 11.68 -6.43
N GLU A 179 -11.20 11.28 -5.19
CA GLU A 179 -10.34 10.31 -4.50
C GLU A 179 -11.19 9.11 -4.07
N ASP A 180 -10.60 7.92 -4.07
CA ASP A 180 -11.23 6.73 -3.49
C ASP A 180 -11.12 6.74 -1.95
N ASP A 181 -11.66 5.70 -1.31
CA ASP A 181 -11.61 5.54 0.15
C ASP A 181 -10.17 5.47 0.73
N HIS A 182 -9.17 5.24 -0.12
CA HIS A 182 -7.76 5.16 0.26
C HIS A 182 -6.99 6.45 -0.04
N GLY A 183 -7.66 7.48 -0.56
CA GLY A 183 -7.04 8.75 -0.94
C GLY A 183 -6.29 8.70 -2.27
N ALA A 184 -6.45 7.62 -3.06
CA ALA A 184 -5.85 7.55 -4.39
C ALA A 184 -6.66 8.41 -5.38
N LEU A 185 -5.94 9.17 -6.21
CA LEU A 185 -6.56 10.03 -7.21
C LEU A 185 -7.25 9.17 -8.29
N VAL A 186 -8.58 9.25 -8.34
CA VAL A 186 -9.40 8.62 -9.39
C VAL A 186 -9.46 9.51 -10.64
N GLY A 187 -9.53 10.83 -10.45
CA GLY A 187 -9.53 11.79 -11.55
C GLY A 187 -10.16 13.13 -11.21
N HIS A 188 -10.61 13.84 -12.25
CA HIS A 188 -11.25 15.15 -12.12
C HIS A 188 -12.65 15.17 -12.73
N ALA A 189 -13.56 15.89 -12.10
CA ALA A 189 -14.95 16.03 -12.50
C ALA A 189 -15.40 17.50 -12.48
N SER A 190 -16.43 17.82 -13.27
CA SER A 190 -17.00 19.16 -13.34
C SER A 190 -18.07 19.45 -12.29
N SER A 191 -18.62 18.41 -11.64
CA SER A 191 -19.65 18.52 -10.60
C SER A 191 -19.61 17.33 -9.66
N TYR A 192 -20.27 17.44 -8.51
CA TYR A 192 -20.45 16.33 -7.57
C TYR A 192 -21.12 15.11 -8.19
N ARG A 193 -22.14 15.32 -9.03
CA ARG A 193 -22.81 14.22 -9.74
C ARG A 193 -21.89 13.55 -10.76
N ALA A 194 -21.06 14.32 -11.45
CA ALA A 194 -20.05 13.76 -12.36
C ALA A 194 -18.97 13.00 -11.58
N ALA A 195 -18.54 13.51 -10.43
CA ALA A 195 -17.57 12.86 -9.55
C ALA A 195 -18.09 11.52 -9.02
N ALA A 196 -19.33 11.48 -8.54
CA ALA A 196 -19.97 10.26 -8.05
C ALA A 196 -20.08 9.18 -9.13
N ARG A 197 -20.40 9.57 -10.37
CA ARG A 197 -20.44 8.66 -11.52
C ARG A 197 -19.05 8.19 -11.96
N LEU A 198 -18.05 9.05 -11.84
CA LEU A 198 -16.66 8.70 -12.15
C LEU A 198 -16.16 7.63 -11.18
N LEU A 199 -16.42 7.83 -9.89
CA LEU A 199 -16.07 6.90 -8.83
C LEU A 199 -16.77 5.54 -9.00
N ALA A 200 -18.08 5.55 -9.34
CA ALA A 200 -18.81 4.32 -9.66
C ALA A 200 -18.14 3.50 -10.78
N ARG A 201 -17.72 4.17 -11.86
CA ARG A 201 -17.05 3.51 -12.99
C ARG A 201 -15.65 3.02 -12.63
N TYR A 202 -14.93 3.77 -11.80
CA TYR A 202 -13.60 3.37 -11.32
C TYR A 202 -13.65 2.04 -10.57
N HIS A 203 -14.68 1.82 -9.76
CA HIS A 203 -14.93 0.54 -9.08
C HIS A 203 -15.65 -0.52 -9.95
N GLY A 204 -15.81 -0.28 -11.25
CA GLY A 204 -16.38 -1.25 -12.20
C GLY A 204 -17.91 -1.33 -12.19
N PHE A 205 -18.62 -0.39 -11.58
CA PHE A 205 -20.08 -0.37 -11.54
C PHE A 205 -20.72 0.49 -12.64
N THR A 206 -21.95 0.14 -13.01
CA THR A 206 -22.81 1.03 -13.81
C THR A 206 -23.45 2.07 -12.88
N PRO A 207 -23.23 3.37 -13.11
CA PRO A 207 -23.70 4.40 -12.18
C PRO A 207 -25.23 4.50 -12.18
N GLY A 208 -25.82 4.31 -11.01
CA GLY A 208 -27.24 4.52 -10.77
C GLY A 208 -27.63 6.00 -10.59
N PRO A 209 -28.87 6.26 -10.14
CA PRO A 209 -29.31 7.61 -9.80
C PRO A 209 -28.44 8.18 -8.67
N VAL A 210 -28.16 9.49 -8.73
CA VAL A 210 -27.34 10.20 -7.74
C VAL A 210 -28.22 11.13 -6.93
N GLU A 211 -28.32 10.88 -5.64
CA GLU A 211 -28.92 11.80 -4.66
C GLU A 211 -27.82 12.61 -3.99
N ILE A 212 -28.07 13.91 -3.84
CA ILE A 212 -27.12 14.82 -3.21
C ILE A 212 -27.80 15.39 -1.97
N GLU A 213 -27.43 14.87 -0.80
CA GLU A 213 -27.88 15.41 0.47
C GLU A 213 -27.07 16.67 0.82
N HIS A 214 -27.76 17.69 1.31
CA HIS A 214 -27.18 18.93 1.79
C HIS A 214 -27.57 19.12 3.26
N GLU A 215 -26.65 18.89 4.20
CA GLU A 215 -26.76 19.52 5.52
C GLU A 215 -26.30 20.98 5.45
N HIS A 216 -27.18 21.84 4.92
CA HIS A 216 -27.06 23.29 5.08
C HIS A 216 -28.39 23.91 5.56
N ARG A 217 -28.74 23.60 6.81
CA ARG A 217 -28.93 24.67 7.81
C ARG A 217 -27.60 24.66 8.57
N THR A 218 -26.68 25.62 8.47
CA THR A 218 -26.84 27.03 8.79
C THR A 218 -25.47 27.65 8.51
N TYR A 219 -25.28 28.46 7.45
CA TYR A 219 -24.28 29.52 7.46
C TYR A 219 -24.69 30.58 6.43
N PRO A 220 -24.90 31.84 6.83
CA PRO A 220 -25.31 32.90 5.92
C PRO A 220 -24.15 33.24 4.98
N ARG A 221 -24.50 33.53 3.73
CA ARG A 221 -23.62 34.13 2.73
C ARG A 221 -22.96 35.39 3.31
N ARG A 222 -21.63 35.42 3.30
CA ARG A 222 -20.86 36.66 3.20
C ARG A 222 -20.16 36.65 1.86
#